data_AF-A0A836WUY1-F1
#
_entry.id   AF-A0A836WUY1-F1
#
_cell.length_a   1.000
_cell.length_b   1.000
_cell.length_c   1.000
_cell.angle_alpha   90.00
_cell.angle_beta   90.00
_cell.angle_gamma   90.00
#
_symmetry.space_group_name_H-M   'P 1'
#
loop_
_entity.id
_entity.type
_entity.pdbx_description
1 polymer ?
#
loop_
_entity_poly.entity_id
_entity_poly.type
_entity_poly.pdbx_seq_one_letter_code
_entity_poly.pdbx_strand_id
1 'polypeptide(L)'
;MIKYDNGKVVVNNRVFELFLKEGAFKKESNYIIASEEKIEDFPSKIIAMQKVKWAIYNINTGERISDFFDWIAPQGLVKGQSQYFRATKDKKDAVFSLQGQKTKWFRKIRERGAITGESKYFWAKEEKHYSLYNIETGEKLTPEFKSSVLAGAVVGDTENLVYGSFGNDIFFVYDIEIKKVVSKEFEEEDLVKFLKKGLSIQEVMNNL
;
A
#
# COMPACT_ATOMS: atom_id res chain seq x y z
N MET A 1 19.46 10.92 -19.29
CA MET A 1 19.10 12.32 -18.99
C MET A 1 17.59 12.45 -19.11
N ILE A 2 16.87 12.67 -18.01
CA ILE A 2 15.41 12.90 -18.03
C ILE A 2 15.20 14.28 -18.65
N LYS A 3 14.48 14.34 -19.77
CA LYS A 3 14.02 15.59 -20.34
C LYS A 3 12.51 15.66 -20.14
N TYR A 4 12.08 16.68 -19.42
CA TYR A 4 10.67 17.07 -19.34
C TYR A 4 10.47 18.14 -20.41
N ASP A 5 9.63 17.84 -21.40
CA ASP A 5 9.35 18.76 -22.49
C ASP A 5 7.86 18.72 -22.79
N ASN A 6 7.20 19.87 -22.68
CA ASN A 6 5.78 20.05 -23.03
C ASN A 6 4.82 19.00 -22.44
N GLY A 7 5.05 18.59 -21.20
CA GLY A 7 4.21 17.60 -20.52
C GLY A 7 4.47 16.15 -20.91
N LYS A 8 5.57 15.87 -21.62
CA LYS A 8 6.08 14.54 -21.93
C LYS A 8 7.38 14.28 -21.19
N VAL A 9 7.67 13.01 -20.96
CA VAL A 9 8.93 12.55 -20.36
C VAL A 9 9.66 11.68 -21.36
N VAL A 10 10.92 12.01 -21.63
CA VAL A 10 11.78 11.19 -22.49
C VAL A 10 12.76 10.38 -21.64
N VAL A 11 12.72 9.06 -21.80
CA VAL A 11 13.55 8.07 -21.08
C VAL A 11 14.19 7.13 -22.10
N ASN A 12 15.50 7.27 -22.33
CA ASN A 12 16.25 6.44 -23.27
C ASN A 12 15.53 6.24 -24.63
N ASN A 13 15.17 7.35 -25.28
CA ASN A 13 14.41 7.42 -26.54
C ASN A 13 12.93 6.98 -26.49
N ARG A 14 12.41 6.56 -25.34
CA ARG A 14 10.97 6.37 -25.13
C ARG A 14 10.34 7.68 -24.66
N VAL A 15 9.15 7.99 -25.17
CA VAL A 15 8.40 9.19 -24.81
C VAL A 15 7.12 8.77 -24.11
N PHE A 16 6.90 9.26 -22.89
CA PHE A 16 5.70 9.03 -22.11
C PHE A 16 4.89 10.33 -21.99
N GLU A 17 3.64 10.30 -22.45
CA GLU A 17 2.69 11.43 -22.30
C GLU A 17 1.86 11.31 -21.02
N LEU A 18 1.73 10.08 -20.52
CA LEU A 18 0.95 9.70 -19.35
C LEU A 18 1.87 9.07 -18.32
N PHE A 19 2.15 9.81 -17.25
CA PHE A 19 3.02 9.37 -16.15
C PHE A 19 2.62 10.07 -14.84
N LEU A 20 3.00 9.47 -13.72
CA LEU A 20 2.84 10.07 -12.40
C LEU A 20 4.10 10.86 -12.02
N LYS A 21 3.90 12.03 -11.38
CA LYS A 21 4.98 12.89 -10.89
C LYS A 21 5.48 12.46 -9.51
N GLU A 22 5.79 11.19 -9.35
CA GLU A 22 6.32 10.57 -8.13
C GLU A 22 7.64 9.86 -8.46
N GLY A 23 8.35 9.35 -7.46
CA GLY A 23 9.54 8.53 -7.67
C GLY A 23 10.71 9.33 -8.22
N ALA A 24 11.22 8.97 -9.39
CA ALA A 24 12.39 9.61 -9.99
C ALA A 24 12.26 11.14 -10.13
N PHE A 25 11.06 11.66 -10.40
CA PHE A 25 10.84 13.11 -10.50
C PHE A 25 11.03 13.85 -9.17
N LYS A 26 10.81 13.16 -8.06
CA LYS A 26 10.99 13.67 -6.70
C LYS A 26 12.31 13.22 -6.06
N LYS A 27 13.18 12.54 -6.83
CA LYS A 27 14.42 11.92 -6.35
C LYS A 27 14.21 10.89 -5.24
N GLU A 28 13.06 10.23 -5.24
CA GLU A 28 12.70 9.21 -4.22
C GLU A 28 13.21 7.81 -4.61
N SER A 29 13.33 7.52 -5.91
CA SER A 29 13.88 6.27 -6.44
C SER A 29 14.34 6.45 -7.89
N ASN A 30 14.75 5.36 -8.55
CA ASN A 30 15.04 5.33 -9.99
C ASN A 30 13.83 4.89 -10.83
N TYR A 31 12.63 4.91 -10.26
CA TYR A 31 11.44 4.35 -10.90
C TYR A 31 10.39 5.42 -11.20
N ILE A 32 9.65 5.22 -12.28
CA ILE A 32 8.47 6.00 -12.64
C ILE A 32 7.30 5.07 -12.94
N ILE A 33 6.08 5.58 -12.76
CA ILE A 33 4.84 4.93 -13.23
C ILE A 33 4.39 5.66 -14.48
N ALA A 34 4.26 4.93 -15.59
CA ALA A 34 3.88 5.49 -16.89
C ALA A 34 3.04 4.51 -17.72
N SER A 35 2.38 5.03 -18.74
CA SER A 35 1.70 4.27 -19.79
C SER A 35 2.39 4.47 -21.14
N GLU A 36 2.41 3.44 -21.98
CA GLU A 36 2.89 3.52 -23.37
C GLU A 36 1.83 4.09 -24.33
N GLU A 37 0.59 4.25 -23.86
CA GLU A 37 -0.52 4.85 -24.62
C GLU A 37 -0.35 6.37 -24.78
N LYS A 38 -0.89 6.93 -25.87
CA LYS A 38 -0.82 8.36 -26.14
C LYS A 38 -2.10 9.07 -25.75
N ILE A 39 -2.03 10.37 -25.48
CA ILE A 39 -3.20 11.17 -25.09
C ILE A 39 -4.17 11.33 -26.28
N GLU A 40 -3.65 11.39 -27.51
CA GLU A 40 -4.44 11.58 -28.75
C GLU A 40 -5.45 10.46 -29.01
N ASP A 41 -5.21 9.26 -28.45
CA ASP A 41 -6.10 8.11 -28.56
C ASP A 41 -7.35 8.23 -27.66
N PHE A 42 -7.44 9.31 -26.86
CA PHE A 42 -8.52 9.53 -25.90
C PHE A 42 -9.16 10.91 -26.06
N PRO A 43 -10.46 11.07 -25.70
CA PRO A 43 -11.12 12.37 -25.78
C PRO A 43 -10.54 13.44 -24.84
N SER A 44 -9.85 13.04 -23.78
CA SER A 44 -9.12 13.94 -22.88
C SER A 44 -8.08 13.19 -22.06
N LYS A 45 -7.10 13.92 -21.52
CA LYS A 45 -6.08 13.37 -20.59
C LYS A 45 -6.70 12.71 -19.35
N ILE A 46 -7.80 13.27 -18.82
CA ILE A 46 -8.47 12.71 -17.64
C ILE A 46 -9.04 11.32 -17.96
N ILE A 47 -9.68 11.18 -19.12
CA ILE A 47 -10.22 9.89 -19.57
C ILE A 47 -9.08 8.90 -19.84
N ALA A 48 -7.98 9.36 -20.45
CA ALA A 48 -6.80 8.54 -20.65
C ALA A 48 -6.28 7.98 -19.32
N MET A 49 -6.04 8.85 -18.32
CA MET A 49 -5.55 8.43 -17.00
C MET A 49 -6.45 7.42 -16.27
N GLN A 50 -7.74 7.37 -16.59
CA GLN A 50 -8.68 6.40 -16.02
C GLN A 50 -8.75 5.07 -16.78
N LYS A 51 -8.33 5.03 -18.05
CA LYS A 51 -8.51 3.88 -18.94
C LYS A 51 -7.23 3.14 -19.29
N VAL A 52 -6.11 3.86 -19.34
CA VAL A 52 -4.82 3.27 -19.72
C VAL A 52 -4.35 2.26 -18.69
N LYS A 53 -3.48 1.35 -19.15
CA LYS A 53 -2.73 0.49 -18.24
C LYS A 53 -1.43 1.17 -17.84
N TRP A 54 -1.01 0.93 -16.62
CA TRP A 54 0.18 1.51 -16.02
C TRP A 54 1.23 0.43 -15.79
N ALA A 55 2.50 0.77 -15.99
CA ALA A 55 3.65 -0.05 -15.65
C ALA A 55 4.73 0.79 -14.97
N ILE A 56 5.66 0.11 -14.31
CA ILE A 56 6.84 0.72 -13.70
C ILE A 56 8.01 0.63 -14.68
N TYR A 57 8.76 1.72 -14.81
CA TYR A 57 9.96 1.80 -15.64
C TYR A 57 11.16 2.24 -14.82
N ASN A 58 12.33 1.69 -15.13
CA ASN A 58 13.59 2.21 -14.65
C ASN A 58 13.97 3.45 -15.47
N ILE A 59 14.12 4.59 -14.81
CA ILE A 59 14.35 5.88 -15.46
C ILE A 59 15.76 6.00 -16.09
N ASN A 60 16.71 5.18 -15.63
CA ASN A 60 18.08 5.22 -16.13
C ASN A 60 18.23 4.39 -17.40
N THR A 61 17.53 3.27 -17.51
CA THR A 61 17.62 2.36 -18.66
C THR A 61 16.45 2.53 -19.64
N GLY A 62 15.31 3.06 -19.20
CA GLY A 62 14.07 3.10 -19.97
C GLY A 62 13.36 1.74 -20.06
N GLU A 63 13.88 0.72 -19.36
CA GLU A 63 13.29 -0.61 -19.37
C GLU A 63 12.02 -0.64 -18.51
N ARG A 64 11.02 -1.36 -19.02
CA ARG A 64 9.83 -1.72 -18.26
C ARG A 64 10.20 -2.84 -17.29
N ILE A 65 9.92 -2.63 -16.00
CA ILE A 65 10.28 -3.57 -14.93
C ILE A 65 9.06 -4.23 -14.25
N SER A 66 7.86 -3.95 -14.75
CA SER A 66 6.63 -4.61 -14.30
C SER A 66 5.73 -4.95 -15.49
N ASP A 67 4.73 -5.79 -15.24
CA ASP A 67 3.58 -5.93 -16.13
C ASP A 67 2.73 -4.65 -16.15
N PHE A 68 1.74 -4.65 -17.04
CA PHE A 68 0.70 -3.63 -17.12
C PHE A 68 -0.46 -3.94 -16.18
N PHE A 69 -0.91 -2.92 -15.46
CA PHE A 69 -2.00 -2.99 -14.48
C PHE A 69 -3.03 -1.88 -14.71
N ASP A 70 -4.24 -2.05 -14.16
CA ASP A 70 -5.26 -0.98 -14.21
C ASP A 70 -4.81 0.24 -13.42
N TRP A 71 -4.04 0.02 -12.37
CA TRP A 71 -3.45 1.06 -11.54
C TRP A 71 -2.24 0.51 -10.78
N ILE A 72 -1.27 1.38 -10.50
CA ILE A 72 -0.14 1.11 -9.60
C ILE A 72 -0.10 2.22 -8.57
N ALA A 73 -0.08 1.85 -7.28
CA ALA A 73 0.09 2.81 -6.21
C ALA A 73 1.54 3.34 -6.20
N PRO A 74 1.77 4.66 -6.08
CA PRO A 74 3.12 5.20 -5.97
C PRO A 74 3.89 4.73 -4.73
N GLN A 75 3.19 4.47 -3.63
CA GLN A 75 3.77 4.04 -2.36
C GLN A 75 4.58 2.75 -2.52
N GLY A 76 5.64 2.65 -1.71
CA GLY A 76 6.59 1.54 -1.78
C GLY A 76 7.69 1.77 -2.79
N LEU A 77 7.84 0.86 -3.75
CA LEU A 77 8.98 0.79 -4.68
C LEU A 77 9.24 2.12 -5.39
N VAL A 78 8.19 2.75 -5.92
CA VAL A 78 8.33 3.97 -6.73
C VAL A 78 8.74 5.14 -5.86
N LYS A 79 8.22 5.26 -4.64
CA LYS A 79 8.64 6.28 -3.67
C LYS A 79 9.88 5.87 -2.84
N GLY A 80 10.56 4.77 -3.17
CA GLY A 80 11.77 4.32 -2.48
C GLY A 80 11.55 3.89 -1.02
N GLN A 81 10.31 3.58 -0.63
CA GLN A 81 9.96 3.28 0.77
C GLN A 81 10.17 1.80 1.12
N SER A 82 10.00 0.91 0.15
CA SER A 82 10.23 -0.53 0.30
C SER A 82 10.53 -1.16 -1.06
N GLN A 83 10.84 -2.46 -1.07
CA GLN A 83 10.97 -3.25 -2.31
C GLN A 83 9.63 -3.64 -2.95
N TYR A 84 8.51 -3.30 -2.31
CA TYR A 84 7.18 -3.75 -2.69
C TYR A 84 6.37 -2.64 -3.36
N PHE A 85 5.46 -3.00 -4.25
CA PHE A 85 4.45 -2.08 -4.78
C PHE A 85 3.08 -2.77 -4.84
N ARG A 86 2.02 -1.98 -4.69
CA ARG A 86 0.64 -2.46 -4.86
C ARG A 86 0.16 -2.15 -6.26
N ALA A 87 -0.39 -3.14 -6.94
CA ALA A 87 -1.03 -2.97 -8.23
C ALA A 87 -2.47 -3.48 -8.21
N THR A 88 -3.31 -2.88 -9.05
CA THR A 88 -4.72 -3.23 -9.21
C THR A 88 -4.95 -3.84 -10.59
N LYS A 89 -5.67 -4.96 -10.64
CA LYS A 89 -6.15 -5.61 -11.86
C LYS A 89 -7.55 -6.17 -11.62
N ASP A 90 -8.47 -5.90 -12.53
CA ASP A 90 -9.87 -6.35 -12.46
C ASP A 90 -10.53 -5.99 -11.11
N LYS A 91 -10.28 -4.76 -10.65
CA LYS A 91 -10.76 -4.21 -9.36
C LYS A 91 -10.27 -4.97 -8.11
N LYS A 92 -9.19 -5.75 -8.23
CA LYS A 92 -8.52 -6.43 -7.13
C LYS A 92 -7.09 -5.94 -6.99
N ASP A 93 -6.58 -5.94 -5.77
CA ASP A 93 -5.23 -5.52 -5.42
C ASP A 93 -4.35 -6.74 -5.13
N ALA A 94 -3.08 -6.68 -5.53
CA ALA A 94 -2.04 -7.58 -5.06
C ALA A 94 -0.74 -6.79 -4.80
N VAL A 95 0.13 -7.33 -3.95
CA VAL A 95 1.47 -6.79 -3.72
C VAL A 95 2.49 -7.54 -4.57
N PHE A 96 3.40 -6.78 -5.16
CA PHE A 96 4.46 -7.24 -6.04
C PHE A 96 5.80 -6.75 -5.52
N SER A 97 6.84 -7.41 -5.99
CA SER A 97 8.24 -6.97 -5.93
C SER A 97 8.82 -7.02 -7.33
N LEU A 98 10.09 -6.64 -7.50
CA LEU A 98 10.79 -6.83 -8.78
C LEU A 98 10.92 -8.31 -9.17
N GLN A 99 10.82 -9.24 -8.22
CA GLN A 99 10.83 -10.69 -8.48
C GLN A 99 9.44 -11.24 -8.84
N GLY A 100 8.42 -10.38 -8.93
CA GLY A 100 7.06 -10.75 -9.29
C GLY A 100 6.06 -10.64 -8.15
N GLN A 101 4.88 -11.23 -8.36
CA GLN A 101 3.74 -11.19 -7.44
C GLN A 101 4.07 -11.89 -6.11
N LYS A 102 3.80 -11.23 -4.99
CA LYS A 102 4.07 -11.72 -3.63
C LYS A 102 2.84 -12.21 -2.89
N THR A 103 1.67 -11.71 -3.27
CA THR A 103 0.42 -12.06 -2.60
C THR A 103 -0.60 -12.54 -3.61
N LYS A 104 -1.59 -13.34 -3.19
CA LYS A 104 -2.81 -13.53 -3.99
C LYS A 104 -3.53 -12.19 -4.24
N TRP A 105 -4.50 -12.21 -5.14
CA TRP A 105 -5.38 -11.06 -5.41
C TRP A 105 -6.44 -10.92 -4.32
N PHE A 106 -6.52 -9.73 -3.71
CA PHE A 106 -7.50 -9.35 -2.70
C PHE A 106 -8.48 -8.32 -3.27
N ARG A 107 -9.66 -8.18 -2.69
CA ARG A 107 -10.59 -7.11 -3.06
C ARG A 107 -9.99 -5.72 -2.79
N LYS A 108 -9.20 -5.58 -1.74
CA LYS A 108 -8.49 -4.32 -1.43
C LYS A 108 -7.30 -4.58 -0.50
N ILE A 109 -6.22 -3.83 -0.69
CA ILE A 109 -5.05 -3.79 0.20
C ILE A 109 -4.83 -2.37 0.71
N ARG A 110 -4.51 -2.21 2.00
CA ARG A 110 -4.07 -0.93 2.58
C ARG A 110 -2.58 -0.72 2.33
N GLU A 111 -2.18 0.53 2.16
CA GLU A 111 -0.80 0.89 1.77
C GLU A 111 0.19 0.90 2.93
N ARG A 112 -0.25 1.07 4.18
CA ARG A 112 0.66 1.09 5.34
C ARG A 112 1.16 -0.31 5.71
N GLY A 113 2.33 -0.37 6.33
CA GLY A 113 3.04 -1.60 6.66
C GLY A 113 4.02 -2.03 5.60
N ALA A 114 3.87 -3.24 5.05
CA ALA A 114 4.83 -3.82 4.11
C ALA A 114 5.11 -2.95 2.89
N ILE A 115 4.08 -2.34 2.30
CA ILE A 115 4.25 -1.51 1.10
C ILE A 115 5.05 -0.24 1.43
N THR A 116 4.82 0.41 2.56
CA THR A 116 5.56 1.61 3.00
C THR A 116 6.85 1.30 3.76
N GLY A 117 7.20 0.03 3.96
CA GLY A 117 8.43 -0.39 4.63
C GLY A 117 8.42 -0.29 6.16
N GLU A 118 7.25 -0.11 6.77
CA GLU A 118 7.12 0.09 8.22
C GLU A 118 7.13 -1.21 9.01
N SER A 119 6.72 -2.31 8.38
CA SER A 119 6.69 -3.65 8.99
C SER A 119 6.59 -4.71 7.89
N LYS A 120 6.65 -5.99 8.26
CA LYS A 120 6.36 -7.11 7.35
C LYS A 120 4.86 -7.40 7.16
N TYR A 121 4.00 -6.58 7.75
CA TYR A 121 2.56 -6.84 7.80
C TYR A 121 1.77 -5.95 6.85
N PHE A 122 0.64 -6.43 6.34
CA PHE A 122 -0.29 -5.63 5.56
C PHE A 122 -1.74 -6.02 5.84
N TRP A 123 -2.64 -5.04 5.75
CA TRP A 123 -4.08 -5.27 5.83
C TRP A 123 -4.66 -5.54 4.45
N ALA A 124 -5.35 -6.67 4.32
CA ALA A 124 -6.05 -7.02 3.10
C ALA A 124 -7.48 -7.49 3.36
N LYS A 125 -8.36 -7.19 2.40
CA LYS A 125 -9.77 -7.56 2.40
C LYS A 125 -10.02 -8.57 1.29
N GLU A 126 -10.42 -9.79 1.66
CA GLU A 126 -10.85 -10.81 0.71
C GLU A 126 -12.29 -10.56 0.28
N GLU A 127 -13.21 -10.47 1.24
CA GLU A 127 -14.63 -10.30 0.98
C GLU A 127 -15.18 -9.00 1.56
N LYS A 128 -15.49 -8.99 2.86
CA LYS A 128 -16.20 -7.90 3.55
C LYS A 128 -15.31 -7.14 4.54
N HIS A 129 -14.42 -7.83 5.23
CA HIS A 129 -13.63 -7.30 6.34
C HIS A 129 -12.13 -7.44 6.07
N TYR A 130 -11.30 -6.83 6.91
CA TYR A 130 -9.85 -6.86 6.77
C TYR A 130 -9.24 -7.90 7.70
N SER A 131 -8.17 -8.54 7.24
CA SER A 131 -7.29 -9.33 8.09
C SER A 131 -5.85 -8.92 7.88
N LEU A 132 -5.04 -9.13 8.90
CA LEU A 132 -3.62 -8.87 8.84
C LEU A 132 -2.92 -10.08 8.24
N TYR A 133 -1.98 -9.81 7.35
CA TYR A 133 -1.17 -10.84 6.71
C TYR A 133 0.32 -10.52 6.89
N ASN A 134 1.14 -11.55 6.99
CA ASN A 134 2.58 -11.44 6.83
C ASN A 134 2.92 -11.52 5.34
N ILE A 135 3.65 -10.53 4.80
CA ILE A 135 3.99 -10.50 3.38
C ILE A 135 5.03 -11.55 2.97
N GLU A 136 5.86 -11.99 3.90
CA GLU A 136 6.94 -12.96 3.65
C GLU A 136 6.40 -14.38 3.59
N THR A 137 5.47 -14.72 4.49
CA THR A 137 4.90 -16.08 4.59
C THR A 137 3.55 -16.23 3.91
N GLY A 138 2.83 -15.12 3.68
CA GLY A 138 1.44 -15.13 3.22
C GLY A 138 0.42 -15.56 4.28
N GLU A 139 0.86 -15.80 5.52
CA GLU A 139 -0.01 -16.24 6.62
C GLU A 139 -1.01 -15.15 6.99
N LYS A 140 -2.28 -15.55 7.17
CA LYS A 140 -3.34 -14.75 7.79
C LYS A 140 -3.17 -14.79 9.32
N LEU A 141 -2.87 -13.65 9.92
CA LEU A 141 -2.50 -13.53 11.34
C LEU A 141 -3.66 -13.18 12.26
N THR A 142 -4.72 -12.58 11.72
CA THR A 142 -5.90 -12.17 12.50
C THR A 142 -7.18 -12.76 11.94
N PRO A 143 -8.24 -12.84 12.77
CA PRO A 143 -9.60 -12.91 12.28
C PRO A 143 -9.95 -11.75 11.34
N GLU A 144 -11.16 -11.80 10.81
CA GLU A 144 -11.71 -10.72 10.02
C GLU A 144 -12.22 -9.58 10.92
N PHE A 145 -11.53 -8.45 10.89
CA PHE A 145 -11.90 -7.25 11.61
C PHE A 145 -12.68 -6.30 10.70
N LYS A 146 -13.76 -5.74 11.23
CA LYS A 146 -14.62 -4.80 10.52
C LYS A 146 -13.88 -3.51 10.21
N SER A 147 -13.09 -3.03 11.17
CA SER A 147 -12.17 -1.92 10.99
C SER A 147 -10.73 -2.42 10.93
N SER A 148 -9.96 -1.87 9.99
CA SER A 148 -8.50 -1.99 9.96
C SER A 148 -7.91 -0.73 10.58
N VAL A 149 -7.49 -0.78 11.83
CA VAL A 149 -6.76 0.35 12.44
C VAL A 149 -5.31 0.30 11.96
N LEU A 150 -4.82 1.42 11.44
CA LEU A 150 -3.44 1.55 10.94
C LEU A 150 -2.52 1.96 12.10
N ALA A 151 -2.30 1.03 13.04
CA ALA A 151 -1.47 1.25 14.22
C ALA A 151 -0.89 -0.08 14.73
N GLY A 152 -0.01 -0.01 15.75
CA GLY A 152 0.65 -1.18 16.32
C GLY A 152 1.65 -1.81 15.35
N ALA A 153 1.63 -3.13 15.28
CA ALA A 153 2.53 -3.93 14.47
C ALA A 153 2.57 -3.53 12.98
N VAL A 154 1.46 -3.02 12.45
CA VAL A 154 1.41 -2.59 11.04
C VAL A 154 2.33 -1.40 10.78
N VAL A 155 2.45 -0.46 11.72
CA VAL A 155 3.26 0.76 11.55
C VAL A 155 4.59 0.70 12.29
N GLY A 156 4.94 -0.47 12.84
CA GLY A 156 6.20 -0.69 13.57
C GLY A 156 6.22 -0.16 15.00
N ASP A 157 5.05 0.15 15.60
CA ASP A 157 4.97 0.59 17.01
C ASP A 157 5.23 -0.57 17.99
N THR A 158 4.79 -1.77 17.64
CA THR A 158 5.01 -3.01 18.41
C THR A 158 5.35 -4.16 17.46
N GLU A 159 5.83 -5.30 17.97
CA GLU A 159 6.12 -6.45 17.10
C GLU A 159 4.89 -7.30 16.79
N ASN A 160 3.94 -7.38 17.74
CA ASN A 160 2.86 -8.36 17.75
C ASN A 160 1.47 -7.79 18.08
N LEU A 161 1.36 -6.56 18.59
CA LEU A 161 0.07 -6.01 19.03
C LEU A 161 -0.58 -5.17 17.94
N VAL A 162 -1.89 -5.35 17.74
CA VAL A 162 -2.69 -4.55 16.82
C VAL A 162 -4.03 -4.19 17.45
N TYR A 163 -4.60 -3.05 17.04
CA TYR A 163 -5.99 -2.77 17.35
C TYR A 163 -6.91 -3.51 16.37
N GLY A 164 -7.89 -4.21 16.91
CA GLY A 164 -8.96 -4.86 16.17
C GLY A 164 -10.32 -4.28 16.53
N SER A 165 -11.31 -4.55 15.68
CA SER A 165 -12.71 -4.29 15.98
C SER A 165 -13.60 -5.26 15.21
N PHE A 166 -14.56 -5.89 15.90
CA PHE A 166 -15.61 -6.70 15.28
C PHE A 166 -16.88 -5.87 14.97
N GLY A 167 -16.98 -4.65 15.51
CA GLY A 167 -18.17 -3.79 15.49
C GLY A 167 -17.89 -2.39 14.93
N ASN A 168 -18.82 -1.45 15.08
CA ASN A 168 -18.60 -0.08 14.61
C ASN A 168 -17.79 0.76 15.60
N ASP A 169 -17.93 0.52 16.90
CA ASP A 169 -17.45 1.49 17.90
C ASP A 169 -16.76 0.83 19.10
N ILE A 170 -16.50 -0.48 19.01
CA ILE A 170 -15.84 -1.25 20.07
C ILE A 170 -14.50 -1.79 19.54
N PHE A 171 -13.43 -1.43 20.23
CA PHE A 171 -12.05 -1.77 19.92
C PHE A 171 -11.42 -2.62 21.01
N PHE A 172 -10.39 -3.35 20.63
CA PHE A 172 -9.58 -4.16 21.53
C PHE A 172 -8.16 -4.28 20.99
N VAL A 173 -7.22 -4.65 21.86
CA VAL A 173 -5.86 -5.03 21.49
C VAL A 173 -5.83 -6.54 21.26
N TYR A 174 -5.31 -6.93 20.10
CA TYR A 174 -5.10 -8.31 19.69
C TYR A 174 -3.61 -8.58 19.57
N ASP A 175 -3.17 -9.69 20.15
CA ASP A 175 -1.81 -10.19 20.03
C ASP A 175 -1.75 -11.25 18.93
N ILE A 176 -1.01 -10.97 17.86
CA ILE A 176 -0.91 -11.84 16.69
C ILE A 176 -0.03 -13.07 16.93
N GLU A 177 0.82 -13.07 17.96
CA GLU A 177 1.69 -14.20 18.30
C GLU A 177 0.89 -15.30 19.01
N ILE A 178 0.20 -14.93 20.09
CA ILE A 178 -0.65 -15.87 20.84
C ILE A 178 -2.07 -16.00 20.27
N LYS A 179 -2.38 -15.19 19.25
CA LYS A 179 -3.65 -15.18 18.51
C LYS A 179 -4.89 -14.93 19.38
N LYS A 180 -4.78 -14.00 20.34
CA LYS A 180 -5.86 -13.68 21.31
C LYS A 180 -6.03 -12.19 21.54
N VAL A 181 -7.23 -11.81 21.97
CA VAL A 181 -7.50 -10.49 22.54
C VAL A 181 -6.83 -10.41 23.91
N VAL A 182 -6.07 -9.34 24.15
CA VAL A 182 -5.25 -9.14 25.37
C VAL A 182 -5.63 -7.90 26.17
N SER A 183 -6.60 -7.11 25.70
CA SER A 183 -7.16 -5.98 26.45
C SER A 183 -8.65 -6.17 26.73
N LYS A 184 -9.18 -5.36 27.64
CA LYS A 184 -10.62 -5.08 27.68
C LYS A 184 -11.04 -4.33 26.40
N GLU A 185 -12.32 -4.38 26.12
CA GLU A 185 -12.95 -3.59 25.07
C GLU A 185 -12.99 -2.10 25.47
N PHE A 186 -12.86 -1.20 24.48
CA PHE A 186 -12.93 0.25 24.67
C PHE A 186 -13.54 0.94 23.45
N GLU A 187 -13.97 2.19 23.62
CA GLU A 187 -14.72 2.91 22.59
C GLU A 187 -13.80 3.65 21.59
N GLU A 188 -14.38 4.08 20.46
CA GLU A 188 -13.64 4.86 19.44
C GLU A 188 -13.02 6.14 20.04
N GLU A 189 -13.74 6.81 20.94
CA GLU A 189 -13.27 8.05 21.57
C GLU A 189 -11.96 7.84 22.35
N ASP A 190 -11.85 6.72 23.06
CA ASP A 190 -10.63 6.33 23.76
C ASP A 190 -9.49 6.07 22.78
N LEU A 191 -9.75 5.31 21.71
CA LEU A 191 -8.75 5.07 20.66
C LEU A 191 -8.24 6.39 20.06
N VAL A 192 -9.14 7.31 19.70
CA VAL A 192 -8.77 8.62 19.15
C VAL A 192 -7.95 9.42 20.14
N LYS A 193 -8.31 9.39 21.43
CA LYS A 193 -7.56 10.06 22.49
C LYS A 193 -6.16 9.48 22.66
N PHE A 194 -6.01 8.15 22.62
CA PHE A 194 -4.72 7.49 22.68
C PHE A 194 -3.83 7.86 21.48
N LEU A 195 -4.38 7.79 20.26
CA LEU A 195 -3.67 8.14 19.04
C LEU A 195 -3.25 9.62 19.01
N LYS A 196 -4.11 10.55 19.47
CA LYS A 196 -3.78 11.98 19.57
C LYS A 196 -2.66 12.28 20.56
N LYS A 197 -2.56 11.48 21.64
CA LYS A 197 -1.47 11.58 22.62
C LYS A 197 -0.18 10.91 22.15
N GLY A 198 -0.23 10.17 21.03
CA GLY A 198 0.91 9.40 20.55
C GLY A 198 1.30 8.24 21.46
N LEU A 199 0.35 7.70 22.23
CA LEU A 199 0.61 6.54 23.10
C LEU A 199 0.85 5.30 22.23
N SER A 200 1.88 4.54 22.58
CA SER A 200 2.10 3.18 22.07
C SER A 200 0.96 2.26 22.51
N ILE A 201 0.76 1.15 21.79
CA ILE A 201 -0.25 0.16 22.20
C ILE A 201 0.02 -0.38 23.62
N GLN A 202 1.29 -0.52 24.01
CA GLN A 202 1.65 -1.00 25.34
C GLN A 202 1.22 -0.01 26.44
N GLU A 203 1.40 1.29 26.20
CA GLU A 203 0.91 2.32 27.12
C GLU A 203 -0.61 2.32 27.18
N VAL A 204 -1.30 2.13 26.06
CA VAL A 204 -2.76 1.99 26.04
C VAL A 204 -3.22 0.83 26.89
N MET A 205 -2.60 -0.34 26.77
CA MET A 205 -2.94 -1.50 27.60
C MET A 205 -2.79 -1.23 29.09
N ASN A 206 -1.81 -0.42 29.50
CA ASN A 206 -1.61 -0.04 30.91
C ASN A 206 -2.65 0.97 31.42
N ASN A 207 -3.40 1.62 30.52
CA ASN A 207 -4.40 2.66 30.83
C ASN A 207 -5.86 2.18 30.67
N LEU A 208 -6.09 0.91 30.28
CA LEU A 208 -7.40 0.26 30.13
C LEU A 208 -7.79 -0.56 31.39
#